data_AF-A0A6P8NJ77-F1
#
_entry.id   AF-A0A6P8NJ77-F1
#
_cell.length_a   1.000
_cell.length_b   1.000
_cell.length_c   1.000
_cell.angle_alpha   90.00
_cell.angle_beta   90.00
_cell.angle_gamma   90.00
#
_symmetry.space_group_name_H-M   'P 1'
#
loop_
_entity.id
_entity.type
_entity.pdbx_description
1 polymer ?
#
loop_
_entity_poly.entity_id
_entity_poly.type
_entity_poly.pdbx_seq_one_letter_code
_entity_poly.pdbx_strand_id
1 'polypeptide(L)'
;MVALAVVAEPYRVLDAPEWVGDTDGMVAVTWISTPGAFAHGALLDRGNGYTAVEWAGMTEEGVYVSPNSGRAAFEEFLDGVGDCVRRRLPRQVLVLGDFNAHSTEWGNARTNARGRTLSNWAAGLGLLLVNRGSTSTCVTCRGSPLLT
;
A
#
# COMPACT_ATOMS: atom_id res chain seq x y z
N MET A 1 -12.57 -13.41 7.47
CA MET A 1 -11.23 -13.88 7.91
C MET A 1 -10.24 -13.26 6.96
N VAL A 2 -9.28 -12.48 7.46
CA VAL A 2 -8.29 -11.77 6.62
C VAL A 2 -6.96 -12.50 6.80
N ALA A 3 -6.39 -13.01 5.70
CA ALA A 3 -5.15 -13.80 5.75
C ALA A 3 -3.89 -12.92 5.74
N LEU A 4 -3.98 -11.69 5.23
CA LEU A 4 -2.93 -10.71 5.08
C LEU A 4 -3.56 -9.31 5.17
N ALA A 5 -2.98 -8.43 5.97
CA ALA A 5 -3.45 -7.06 6.14
C ALA A 5 -2.27 -6.09 6.14
N VAL A 6 -2.38 -5.03 5.33
CA VAL A 6 -1.52 -3.84 5.37
C VAL A 6 -2.24 -2.76 6.18
N VAL A 7 -1.56 -2.24 7.18
CA VAL A 7 -2.06 -1.21 8.09
C VAL A 7 -1.22 0.05 7.91
N ALA A 8 -1.86 1.13 7.47
CA ALA A 8 -1.30 2.47 7.46
C ALA A 8 -1.53 3.15 8.83
N GLU A 9 -0.52 3.85 9.33
CA GLU A 9 -0.48 4.53 10.64
C GLU A 9 -0.87 3.62 11.82
N PRO A 10 -0.21 2.45 12.01
CA PRO A 10 -0.52 1.58 13.12
C PRO A 10 -0.24 2.28 14.45
N TYR A 11 -1.21 2.25 15.39
CA TYR A 11 -1.01 2.76 16.75
C TYR A 11 0.20 2.11 17.45
N ARG A 12 0.47 0.84 17.10
CA ARG A 12 1.63 0.09 17.57
C ARG A 12 1.96 -1.03 16.58
N VAL A 13 3.22 -1.13 16.18
CA VAL A 13 3.76 -2.34 15.53
C VAL A 13 4.19 -3.29 16.63
N LEU A 14 3.61 -4.49 16.68
CA LEU A 14 3.98 -5.50 17.66
C LEU A 14 5.30 -6.16 17.27
N ASP A 15 6.16 -6.40 18.25
CA ASP A 15 7.39 -7.21 18.07
C ASP A 15 7.01 -8.69 18.10
N ALA A 16 6.40 -9.16 17.01
CA ALA A 16 5.95 -10.52 16.81
C ALA A 16 6.36 -11.02 15.42
N PRO A 17 6.63 -12.32 15.24
CA PRO A 17 7.11 -12.86 13.97
C PRO A 17 6.10 -12.72 12.82
N GLU A 18 4.83 -12.48 13.12
CA GLU A 18 3.75 -12.24 12.17
C GLU A 18 3.52 -10.75 11.85
N TRP A 19 4.41 -9.87 12.29
CA TRP A 19 4.35 -8.43 12.10
C TRP A 19 5.65 -7.90 11.50
N VAL A 20 5.51 -7.07 10.47
CA VAL A 20 6.62 -6.36 9.84
C VAL A 20 6.24 -4.89 9.78
N GLY A 21 7.07 -4.04 10.40
CA GLY A 21 6.98 -2.60 10.26
C GLY A 21 7.99 -2.05 9.25
N ASP A 22 7.63 -0.93 8.61
CA ASP A 22 8.58 -0.06 7.91
C ASP A 22 9.59 0.59 8.89
N THR A 23 10.47 1.43 8.35
CA THR A 23 11.56 2.04 9.14
C THR A 23 11.11 3.19 10.05
N ASP A 24 9.95 3.80 9.76
CA ASP A 24 9.38 4.95 10.46
C ASP A 24 8.12 4.61 11.28
N GLY A 25 7.63 3.37 11.21
CA GLY A 25 6.46 2.88 11.93
C GLY A 25 5.12 3.30 11.30
N MET A 26 5.11 3.75 10.05
CA MET A 26 3.92 4.25 9.35
C MET A 26 3.17 3.17 8.57
N VAL A 27 3.84 2.06 8.25
CA VAL A 27 3.25 0.88 7.61
C VAL A 27 3.58 -0.34 8.42
N ALA A 28 2.56 -1.14 8.72
CA ALA A 28 2.74 -2.50 9.20
C ALA A 28 2.02 -3.51 8.31
N VAL A 29 2.68 -4.62 8.03
CA VAL A 29 2.09 -5.79 7.38
C VAL A 29 1.95 -6.88 8.43
N THR A 30 0.77 -7.50 8.50
CA THR A 30 0.52 -8.64 9.37
C THR A 30 -0.22 -9.76 8.62
N TRP A 31 0.07 -11.00 8.99
CA TRP A 31 -0.57 -12.18 8.41
C TRP A 31 -0.95 -13.19 9.49
N ILE A 32 -1.91 -14.06 9.18
CA ILE A 32 -2.26 -15.18 10.06
C ILE A 32 -1.46 -16.41 9.62
N SER A 33 -0.53 -16.85 10.46
CA SER A 33 0.14 -18.14 10.32
C SER A 33 -0.83 -19.26 10.68
N THR A 34 -1.50 -19.86 9.69
CA THR A 34 -2.30 -21.06 9.93
C THR A 34 -1.37 -22.28 9.99
N PRO A 35 -1.45 -23.16 11.00
CA PRO A 35 -0.65 -24.39 11.02
C PRO A 35 -0.94 -25.22 9.76
N GLY A 36 0.06 -25.40 8.89
CA GLY A 36 -0.06 -26.09 7.61
C GLY A 36 -0.27 -25.19 6.37
N ALA A 37 -0.41 -23.88 6.55
CA ALA A 37 -0.36 -22.92 5.44
C ALA A 37 1.10 -22.59 5.10
N PHE A 38 1.47 -22.69 3.81
CA PHE A 38 2.80 -22.36 3.28
C PHE A 38 3.16 -20.87 3.33
N ALA A 39 2.38 -20.02 3.99
CA ALA A 39 2.61 -18.59 4.05
C ALA A 39 3.64 -18.27 5.13
N HIS A 40 4.92 -18.50 4.85
CA HIS A 40 5.99 -17.87 5.61
C HIS A 40 6.18 -16.47 5.00
N GLY A 41 5.66 -15.45 5.67
CA GLY A 41 5.94 -14.07 5.32
C GLY A 41 7.43 -13.79 5.54
N ALA A 42 8.17 -13.53 4.46
CA ALA A 42 9.59 -13.17 4.56
C ALA A 42 9.75 -11.70 4.18
N LEU A 43 10.37 -10.90 5.05
CA LEU A 43 10.74 -9.54 4.74
C LEU A 43 11.77 -9.53 3.59
N LEU A 44 11.42 -8.92 2.46
CA LEU A 44 12.30 -8.77 1.31
C LEU A 44 13.02 -7.43 1.31
N ASP A 45 12.32 -6.36 1.69
CA ASP A 45 12.82 -4.99 1.71
C ASP A 45 11.94 -4.11 2.60
N ARG A 46 12.48 -3.00 3.08
CA ARG A 46 11.68 -1.95 3.73
C ARG A 46 12.38 -0.61 3.66
N GLY A 47 11.61 0.45 3.57
CA GLY A 47 12.11 1.82 3.65
C GLY A 47 11.05 2.75 4.22
N ASN A 48 11.31 4.05 4.16
CA ASN A 48 10.41 5.06 4.74
C ASN A 48 9.04 5.05 4.04
N GLY A 49 7.99 4.65 4.74
CA GLY A 49 6.62 4.55 4.19
C GLY A 49 6.36 3.36 3.26
N TYR A 50 7.25 2.35 3.18
CA TYR A 50 6.97 1.12 2.44
C TYR A 50 7.61 -0.14 3.02
N THR A 51 7.00 -1.28 2.72
CA THR A 51 7.46 -2.62 3.09
C THR A 51 7.26 -3.58 1.94
N ALA A 52 8.22 -4.47 1.71
CA ALA A 52 8.13 -5.55 0.73
C ALA A 52 8.19 -6.90 1.44
N VAL A 53 7.16 -7.72 1.30
CA VAL A 53 7.06 -9.03 1.95
C VAL A 53 6.80 -10.10 0.90
N GLU A 54 7.50 -11.23 0.97
CA GLU A 54 7.13 -12.42 0.22
C GLU A 54 6.00 -13.12 0.94
N TRP A 55 4.84 -13.26 0.28
CA TRP A 55 3.68 -13.94 0.83
C TRP A 55 3.08 -14.89 -0.20
N ALA A 56 2.99 -16.18 0.15
CA ALA A 56 2.42 -17.24 -0.69
C ALA A 56 3.02 -17.31 -2.12
N GLY A 57 4.32 -17.02 -2.27
CA GLY A 57 5.03 -17.01 -3.55
C GLY A 57 4.85 -15.74 -4.40
N MET A 58 4.09 -14.77 -3.90
CA MET A 58 3.93 -13.42 -4.47
C MET A 58 4.75 -12.42 -3.65
N THR A 59 5.05 -11.26 -4.24
CA THR A 59 5.62 -10.13 -3.50
C THR A 59 4.53 -9.11 -3.21
N GLU A 60 4.27 -8.86 -1.94
CA GLU A 60 3.40 -7.78 -1.49
C GLU A 60 4.25 -6.54 -1.17
N GLU A 61 3.83 -5.38 -1.67
CA GLU A 61 4.42 -4.07 -1.39
C GLU A 61 3.38 -3.24 -0.62
N GLY A 62 3.55 -3.14 0.70
CA GLY A 62 2.73 -2.32 1.59
C GLY A 62 3.22 -0.86 1.57
N VAL A 63 2.32 0.10 1.36
CA VAL A 63 2.66 1.52 1.15
C VAL A 63 1.83 2.45 2.04
N TYR A 64 2.46 3.48 2.58
CA TYR A 64 1.78 4.65 3.11
C TYR A 64 2.50 5.91 2.65
N VAL A 65 1.71 6.87 2.15
CA VAL A 65 2.22 8.21 1.85
C VAL A 65 1.39 9.24 2.59
N SER A 66 2.05 10.02 3.43
CA SER A 66 1.39 11.10 4.18
C SER A 66 0.63 12.06 3.25
N PRO A 67 -0.57 12.52 3.63
CA PRO A 67 -1.29 13.54 2.87
C PRO A 67 -0.55 14.87 2.83
N ASN A 68 0.33 15.13 3.81
CA ASN A 68 1.09 16.37 3.94
C ASN A 68 2.39 16.39 3.13
N SER A 69 2.76 15.30 2.45
CA SER A 69 3.98 15.29 1.65
C SER A 69 3.87 16.22 0.42
N GLY A 70 4.99 16.82 0.02
CA GLY A 70 5.04 17.61 -1.21
C GLY A 70 4.89 16.73 -2.46
N ARG A 71 4.58 17.32 -3.61
CA ARG A 71 4.51 16.58 -4.89
C ARG A 71 5.84 15.88 -5.22
N ALA A 72 6.97 16.57 -5.03
CA ALA A 72 8.29 16.01 -5.32
C ALA A 72 8.59 14.78 -4.45
N ALA A 73 8.29 14.84 -3.14
CA ALA A 73 8.47 13.71 -2.24
C ALA A 73 7.54 12.53 -2.60
N PHE A 74 6.32 12.81 -3.09
CA PHE A 74 5.41 11.78 -3.57
C PHE A 74 5.93 11.08 -4.84
N GLU A 75 6.46 11.85 -5.80
CA GLU A 75 7.06 11.30 -7.03
C GLU A 75 8.32 10.48 -6.73
N GLU A 76 9.23 11.00 -5.90
CA GLU A 76 10.43 10.29 -5.44
C GLU A 76 10.09 8.97 -4.71
N PHE A 77 9.05 9.00 -3.87
CA PHE A 77 8.55 7.80 -3.21
C PHE A 77 8.05 6.76 -4.23
N LEU A 78 7.26 7.18 -5.22
CA LEU A 78 6.76 6.28 -6.26
C LEU A 78 7.89 5.71 -7.12
N ASP A 79 8.94 6.49 -7.41
CA ASP A 79 10.11 5.99 -8.13
C ASP A 79 10.82 4.89 -7.32
N GLY A 80 11.00 5.10 -6.01
CA GLY A 80 11.58 4.10 -5.10
C GLY A 80 10.78 2.79 -5.09
N VAL A 81 9.46 2.87 -4.91
CA VAL A 81 8.57 1.69 -4.97
C VAL A 81 8.58 1.06 -6.35
N GLY A 82 8.60 1.86 -7.42
CA GLY A 82 8.66 1.37 -8.79
C GLY A 82 9.93 0.56 -9.07
N ASP A 83 11.06 0.98 -8.52
CA ASP A 83 12.31 0.23 -8.61
C ASP A 83 12.27 -1.06 -7.79
N CYS A 84 11.61 -1.05 -6.62
CA CYS A 84 11.33 -2.29 -5.87
C CYS A 84 10.52 -3.27 -6.72
N VAL A 85 9.40 -2.83 -7.30
CA VAL A 85 8.53 -3.65 -8.15
C VAL A 85 9.31 -4.25 -9.33
N ARG A 86 10.10 -3.43 -10.04
CA ARG A 86 10.90 -3.88 -11.19
C ARG A 86 11.93 -4.95 -10.82
N ARG A 87 12.56 -4.84 -9.65
CA ARG A 87 13.53 -5.84 -9.14
C ARG A 87 12.90 -7.20 -8.84
N ARG A 88 11.57 -7.30 -8.76
CA ARG A 88 10.84 -8.52 -8.40
C ARG A 88 10.22 -9.22 -9.59
N LEU A 89 10.14 -8.57 -10.75
CA LEU A 89 9.68 -9.21 -11.99
C LEU A 89 10.59 -10.38 -12.39
N PRO A 90 10.04 -11.48 -12.95
CA PRO A 90 8.66 -11.65 -13.39
C PRO A 90 7.70 -12.20 -12.32
N ARG A 91 8.08 -12.21 -11.03
CA ARG A 91 7.15 -12.66 -9.97
C ARG A 91 5.92 -11.75 -9.91
N GLN A 92 4.82 -12.31 -9.44
CA GLN A 92 3.59 -11.55 -9.22
C GLN A 92 3.79 -10.57 -8.06
N VAL A 93 3.52 -9.28 -8.32
CA VAL A 93 3.63 -8.20 -7.34
C VAL A 93 2.25 -7.63 -7.04
N LEU A 94 1.97 -7.42 -5.75
CA LEU A 94 0.73 -6.83 -5.26
C LEU A 94 1.08 -5.57 -4.46
N VAL A 95 0.74 -4.39 -5.00
CA VAL A 95 0.97 -3.11 -4.32
C VAL A 95 -0.31 -2.70 -3.61
N LEU A 96 -0.23 -2.52 -2.29
CA LEU A 96 -1.37 -2.21 -1.42
C LEU A 96 -0.97 -1.11 -0.45
N GLY A 97 -1.88 -0.18 -0.17
CA GLY A 97 -1.54 0.91 0.73
C GLY A 97 -2.44 2.12 0.64
N ASP A 98 -2.13 3.10 1.48
CA ASP A 98 -2.76 4.41 1.45
C ASP A 98 -1.83 5.45 0.84
N PHE A 99 -2.09 5.79 -0.43
CA PHE A 99 -1.34 6.79 -1.17
C PHE A 99 -1.79 8.23 -0.90
N ASN A 100 -2.89 8.43 -0.15
CA ASN A 100 -3.55 9.72 0.03
C ASN A 100 -3.74 10.46 -1.32
N ALA A 101 -4.23 9.71 -2.31
CA ALA A 101 -4.44 10.15 -3.68
C ALA A 101 -5.91 9.94 -4.08
N HIS A 102 -6.51 10.96 -4.69
CA HIS A 102 -7.90 10.91 -5.13
C HIS A 102 -7.95 10.68 -6.63
N SER A 103 -8.61 9.61 -7.07
CA SER A 103 -8.94 9.35 -8.47
C SER A 103 -10.32 8.74 -8.61
N THR A 104 -11.00 9.12 -9.69
CA THR A 104 -12.27 8.50 -10.11
C THR A 104 -12.11 7.02 -10.44
N GLU A 105 -10.92 6.58 -10.82
CA GLU A 105 -10.61 5.17 -11.14
C GLU A 105 -10.80 4.23 -9.94
N TRP A 106 -10.58 4.72 -8.72
CA TRP A 106 -10.84 4.00 -7.47
C TRP A 106 -11.95 4.65 -6.63
N GLY A 107 -12.92 5.29 -7.30
CA GLY A 107 -14.20 5.64 -6.68
C GLY A 107 -14.29 7.02 -5.99
N ASN A 108 -13.30 7.90 -6.15
CA ASN A 108 -13.43 9.29 -5.67
C ASN A 108 -14.28 10.15 -6.60
N ALA A 109 -14.89 11.22 -6.07
CA ALA A 109 -15.68 12.16 -6.87
C ALA A 109 -14.83 12.94 -7.89
N ARG A 110 -13.55 13.17 -7.60
CA ARG A 110 -12.63 13.96 -8.42
C ARG A 110 -11.23 13.36 -8.41
N THR A 111 -10.51 13.55 -9.51
CA THR A 111 -9.09 13.18 -9.62
C THR A 111 -8.19 14.36 -9.29
N ASN A 112 -7.39 14.25 -8.23
CA ASN A 112 -6.40 15.25 -7.87
C ASN A 112 -5.06 15.02 -8.61
N ALA A 113 -4.09 15.92 -8.44
CA ALA A 113 -2.79 15.79 -9.10
C ALA A 113 -2.06 14.50 -8.72
N ARG A 114 -2.09 14.13 -7.43
CA ARG A 114 -1.52 12.87 -6.94
C ARG A 114 -2.18 11.64 -7.56
N GLY A 115 -3.50 11.64 -7.68
CA GLY A 115 -4.26 10.57 -8.33
C GLY A 115 -3.82 10.35 -9.76
N ARG A 116 -3.67 11.44 -10.54
CA ARG A 116 -3.13 11.33 -11.91
C ARG A 116 -1.70 10.78 -11.95
N THR A 117 -0.83 11.27 -11.07
CA THR A 117 0.55 10.77 -10.97
C THR A 117 0.57 9.27 -10.64
N LEU A 118 -0.24 8.84 -9.68
CA LEU A 118 -0.33 7.43 -9.27
C LEU A 118 -0.90 6.55 -10.39
N SER A 119 -1.95 6.99 -11.09
CA SER A 119 -2.51 6.27 -12.23
C SER A 119 -1.49 6.10 -13.36
N ASN A 120 -0.76 7.17 -13.70
CA ASN A 120 0.29 7.12 -14.72
C ASN A 120 1.45 6.20 -14.32
N TRP A 121 1.87 6.27 -13.05
CA TRP A 121 2.91 5.40 -12.51
C TRP A 121 2.49 3.92 -12.57
N ALA A 122 1.27 3.59 -12.15
CA ALA A 122 0.74 2.23 -12.19
C ALA A 122 0.66 1.70 -13.63
N ALA A 123 0.16 2.51 -14.56
CA ALA A 123 0.12 2.16 -15.98
C ALA A 123 1.53 1.96 -16.57
N GLY A 124 2.50 2.80 -16.19
CA GLY A 124 3.89 2.68 -16.61
C GLY A 124 4.59 1.41 -16.13
N LEU A 125 4.12 0.83 -15.03
CA LEU A 125 4.58 -0.47 -14.51
C LEU A 125 3.75 -1.66 -15.00
N GLY A 126 2.68 -1.42 -15.77
CA GLY A 126 1.74 -2.45 -16.18
C GLY A 126 0.91 -3.03 -15.02
N LEU A 127 0.78 -2.29 -13.92
CA LEU A 127 -0.03 -2.70 -12.77
C LEU A 127 -1.52 -2.57 -13.11
N LEU A 128 -2.31 -3.53 -12.63
CA LEU A 128 -3.75 -3.54 -12.80
C LEU A 128 -4.42 -3.07 -11.50
N LEU A 129 -5.30 -2.09 -11.62
CA LEU A 129 -6.11 -1.63 -10.50
C LEU A 129 -7.16 -2.70 -10.13
N VAL A 130 -7.12 -3.16 -8.89
CA VAL A 130 -8.04 -4.20 -8.39
C VAL A 130 -9.20 -3.59 -7.57
N ASN A 131 -9.16 -2.29 -7.27
CA ASN A 131 -10.22 -1.61 -6.53
C ASN A 131 -11.54 -1.71 -7.28
N ARG A 132 -12.53 -2.41 -6.69
CA ARG A 132 -13.88 -2.56 -7.25
C ARG A 132 -14.90 -1.84 -6.36
N GLY A 133 -15.66 -0.94 -6.97
CA GLY A 133 -16.74 -0.20 -6.32
C GLY A 133 -16.39 1.23 -5.95
N SER A 134 -17.41 1.97 -5.48
CA SER A 134 -17.35 3.38 -5.07
C SER A 134 -17.47 3.57 -3.56
N THR A 135 -17.25 2.50 -2.78
CA THR A 135 -17.37 2.54 -1.33
C THR A 135 -16.11 3.18 -0.75
N SER A 136 -16.27 4.29 -0.03
CA SER A 136 -15.17 5.05 0.56
C SER A 136 -14.28 4.15 1.43
N THR A 137 -12.97 4.17 1.19
CA THR A 137 -11.97 3.42 1.96
C THR A 137 -11.57 4.13 3.25
N CYS A 138 -11.97 5.40 3.43
CA CYS A 138 -11.83 6.15 4.67
C CYS A 138 -13.15 6.85 5.06
N VAL A 139 -13.54 6.74 6.32
CA VAL A 139 -14.68 7.46 6.91
C VAL A 139 -14.17 8.10 8.20
N THR A 140 -14.00 9.42 8.22
CA THR A 140 -13.55 10.11 9.44
C THR A 140 -14.74 10.35 10.38
N CYS A 141 -14.55 10.20 11.69
CA CYS A 141 -15.57 10.44 12.72
C CYS A 141 -15.93 11.93 12.93
N ARG A 142 -15.52 12.84 12.03
CA ARG A 142 -16.05 14.21 12.02
C ARG A 142 -17.29 14.20 11.14
N GLY A 143 -18.43 13.93 11.76
CA GLY A 143 -19.73 13.70 11.13
C GLY A 143 -20.16 14.78 10.14
N SER A 144 -19.72 14.65 8.89
CA SER A 144 -20.37 15.20 7.70
C SER A 144 -19.90 14.40 6.48
N PRO A 145 -20.80 13.76 5.71
CA PRO A 145 -20.46 13.20 4.42
C PRO A 145 -20.19 14.36 3.45
N LEU A 146 -18.94 14.59 3.08
CA LEU A 146 -18.59 15.63 2.11
C LEU A 146 -18.60 15.06 0.69
N LEU A 147 -19.68 15.38 -0.03
CA LEU A 147 -19.58 15.83 -1.42
C LEU A 147 -18.88 17.21 -1.42
N THR A 148 -17.62 17.28 -1.88
CA THR A 148 -16.99 18.35 -2.71
C THR A 148 -15.50 18.10 -2.89
#